data_AF-A0A7V9HDE3-F1
#
_entry.id   AF-A0A7V9HDE3-F1
#
_cell.length_a   1.000
_cell.length_b   1.000
_cell.length_c   1.000
_cell.angle_alpha   90.00
_cell.angle_beta   90.00
_cell.angle_gamma   90.00
#
_symmetry.space_group_name_H-M   'P 1'
#
loop_
_entity.id
_entity.type
_entity.pdbx_description
1 polymer ?
#
loop_
_entity_poly.entity_id
_entity_poly.type
_entity_poly.pdbx_seq_one_letter_code
_entity_poly.pdbx_strand_id
1 'polypeptide(L)'
;PGELSLAACAAHDVEVIARVVDYGGLFWDDVRPGHAFAPRDHRLHRPGPWIERGMVKLEQARVIADRHGLTLLQLAAQWDLAHPPVRCVAPTLIQEIGPGARTIESKRAELAGTPAEIRLGAEEIAALRALGDNTGSMLLKGATPDHDSDEVLADRWPLEPALVAAGRRWGIDAERDLRKTPA
;
A
#
# COMPACT_ATOMS: atom_id res chain seq x y z
N PRO A 1 4.65 5.50 4.32
CA PRO A 1 6.07 5.65 3.89
C PRO A 1 6.30 5.70 2.37
N GLY A 2 5.59 4.91 1.55
CA GLY A 2 5.88 4.84 0.10
C GLY A 2 5.85 6.18 -0.64
N GLU A 3 4.91 7.07 -0.31
CA GLU A 3 4.83 8.41 -0.92
C GLU A 3 6.05 9.30 -0.62
N LEU A 4 6.75 9.08 0.49
CA LEU A 4 7.85 9.94 0.95
C LEU A 4 8.99 10.01 -0.06
N SER A 5 9.20 8.97 -0.86
CA SER A 5 10.25 8.94 -1.88
C SER A 5 9.82 9.48 -3.24
N LEU A 6 8.53 9.70 -3.49
CA LEU A 6 8.04 10.00 -4.85
C LEU A 6 8.55 11.36 -5.36
N ALA A 7 8.67 12.37 -4.50
CA ALA A 7 9.27 13.65 -4.89
C ALA A 7 10.73 13.49 -5.34
N ALA A 8 11.49 12.64 -4.65
CA ALA A 8 12.86 12.30 -5.02
C ALA A 8 12.93 11.57 -6.36
N CYS A 9 12.03 10.61 -6.56
CA CYS A 9 11.93 9.88 -7.83
C CYS A 9 11.65 10.84 -9.00
N ALA A 10 10.69 11.76 -8.84
CA ALA A 10 10.35 12.75 -9.86
C ALA A 10 11.54 13.64 -10.24
N ALA A 11 12.26 14.15 -9.24
CA ALA A 11 13.37 15.08 -9.46
C ALA A 11 14.62 14.42 -10.09
N HIS A 12 14.68 13.09 -10.08
CA HIS A 12 15.80 12.31 -10.61
C HIS A 12 15.39 11.39 -11.77
N ASP A 13 14.21 11.61 -12.37
CA ASP A 13 13.69 10.82 -13.48
C ASP A 13 13.68 9.30 -13.21
N VAL A 14 13.39 8.93 -11.96
CA VAL A 14 13.28 7.53 -11.55
C VAL A 14 11.83 7.07 -11.70
N GLU A 15 11.63 6.06 -12.55
CA GLU A 15 10.33 5.41 -12.73
C GLU A 15 10.07 4.36 -11.65
N VAL A 16 8.83 4.33 -11.14
CA VAL A 16 8.41 3.50 -10.00
C VAL A 16 7.40 2.46 -10.45
N ILE A 17 7.57 1.23 -9.94
CA ILE A 17 6.60 0.15 -10.06
C ILE A 17 5.94 -0.05 -8.69
N ALA A 18 4.64 0.24 -8.58
CA ALA A 18 3.85 -0.03 -7.39
C ALA A 18 3.48 -1.51 -7.33
N ARG A 19 3.85 -2.19 -6.25
CA ARG A 19 3.64 -3.63 -6.03
C ARG A 19 2.70 -3.82 -4.84
N VAL A 20 1.95 -4.93 -4.85
CA VAL A 20 1.03 -5.29 -3.74
C VAL A 20 -0.11 -4.27 -3.57
N VAL A 21 -0.53 -3.64 -4.66
CA VAL A 21 -1.66 -2.69 -4.69
C VAL A 21 -3.00 -3.34 -4.28
N ASP A 22 -3.04 -4.68 -4.30
CA ASP A 22 -4.18 -5.48 -3.87
C ASP A 22 -4.32 -5.61 -2.34
N TYR A 23 -3.31 -5.18 -1.58
CA TYR A 23 -3.20 -5.29 -0.12
C TYR A 23 -3.46 -6.71 0.43
N GLY A 24 -2.95 -7.75 -0.26
CA GLY A 24 -3.11 -9.14 0.16
C GLY A 24 -4.52 -9.69 -0.08
N GLY A 25 -5.19 -9.17 -1.12
CA GLY A 25 -6.49 -9.66 -1.56
C GLY A 25 -7.70 -8.80 -1.18
N LEU A 26 -7.55 -7.77 -0.33
CA LEU A 26 -8.71 -6.96 0.07
C LEU A 26 -9.28 -6.16 -1.11
N PHE A 27 -8.43 -5.52 -1.92
CA PHE A 27 -8.89 -4.74 -3.07
C PHE A 27 -9.41 -5.61 -4.23
N TRP A 28 -9.13 -6.91 -4.22
CA TRP A 28 -9.77 -7.88 -5.13
C TRP A 28 -11.20 -8.25 -4.71
N ASP A 29 -11.64 -7.82 -3.53
CA ASP A 29 -12.89 -8.21 -2.87
C ASP A 29 -12.99 -9.71 -2.49
N ASP A 30 -11.86 -10.43 -2.51
CA ASP A 30 -11.80 -11.88 -2.28
C ASP A 30 -11.56 -12.28 -0.83
N VAL A 31 -10.95 -11.38 -0.06
CA VAL A 31 -10.60 -11.63 1.34
C VAL A 31 -11.55 -10.83 2.22
N ARG A 32 -12.47 -11.54 2.90
CA ARG A 32 -13.47 -10.98 3.81
C ARG A 32 -13.34 -11.57 5.22
N PRO A 33 -13.97 -10.99 6.25
CA PRO A 33 -13.98 -11.57 7.59
C PRO A 33 -14.42 -13.04 7.56
N GLY A 34 -13.66 -13.90 8.24
CA GLY A 34 -13.86 -15.36 8.20
C GLY A 34 -13.20 -16.10 7.03
N HIS A 35 -12.47 -15.40 6.14
CA HIS A 35 -11.72 -16.05 5.06
C HIS A 35 -10.69 -17.05 5.60
N ALA A 36 -10.71 -18.26 5.04
CA ALA A 36 -9.76 -19.30 5.39
C ALA A 36 -8.55 -19.25 4.47
N PHE A 37 -7.37 -18.98 5.05
CA PHE A 37 -6.11 -19.05 4.32
C PHE A 37 -5.53 -20.47 4.30
N ALA A 38 -4.66 -20.74 3.32
CA ALA A 38 -3.89 -21.98 3.27
C ALA A 38 -2.99 -22.11 4.52
N PRO A 39 -2.66 -23.34 4.98
CA PRO A 39 -1.86 -23.56 6.20
C PRO A 39 -0.47 -22.90 6.24
N ARG A 40 0.06 -22.43 5.11
CA ARG A 40 1.38 -21.76 4.99
C ARG A 40 1.30 -20.38 4.35
N ASP A 41 0.12 -19.78 4.34
CA ASP A 41 -0.07 -18.44 3.79
C ASP A 41 0.60 -17.39 4.68
N HIS A 42 1.48 -16.56 4.12
CA HIS A 42 2.20 -15.53 4.87
C HIS A 42 1.26 -14.49 5.53
N ARG A 43 0.03 -14.32 5.01
CA ARG A 43 -0.97 -13.40 5.55
C ARG A 43 -1.43 -13.81 6.96
N LEU A 44 -1.22 -15.07 7.35
CA LEU A 44 -1.46 -15.55 8.71
C LEU A 44 -0.57 -14.88 9.76
N HIS A 45 0.55 -14.27 9.37
CA HIS A 45 1.45 -13.54 10.27
C HIS A 45 1.08 -12.05 10.43
N ARG A 46 0.04 -11.56 9.73
CA ARG A 46 -0.37 -10.15 9.84
C ARG A 46 -1.01 -9.88 11.22
N PRO A 47 -0.61 -8.81 11.91
CA PRO A 47 -1.06 -8.56 13.27
C PRO A 47 -2.51 -8.06 13.36
N GLY A 48 -3.25 -8.62 14.31
CA GLY A 48 -4.61 -8.22 14.67
C GLY A 48 -5.65 -8.43 13.56
N PRO A 49 -6.88 -7.90 13.74
CA PRO A 49 -7.98 -8.03 12.77
C PRO A 49 -7.79 -7.11 11.55
N TRP A 50 -6.73 -7.35 10.77
CA TRP A 50 -6.34 -6.51 9.64
C TRP A 50 -7.34 -6.54 8.49
N ILE A 51 -8.07 -7.66 8.33
CA ILE A 51 -9.13 -7.80 7.33
C ILE A 51 -10.30 -6.90 7.72
N GLU A 52 -10.81 -7.03 8.95
CA GLU A 52 -11.95 -6.26 9.45
C GLU A 52 -11.66 -4.75 9.42
N ARG A 53 -10.49 -4.33 9.90
CA ARG A 53 -10.08 -2.91 9.84
C ARG A 53 -9.94 -2.41 8.41
N GLY A 54 -9.38 -3.23 7.52
CA GLY A 54 -9.25 -2.91 6.11
C GLY A 54 -10.61 -2.74 5.44
N MET A 55 -11.56 -3.64 5.73
CA MET A 55 -12.93 -3.57 5.18
C MET A 55 -13.65 -2.28 5.57
N VAL A 56 -13.52 -1.83 6.83
CA VAL A 56 -14.11 -0.53 7.26
C VAL A 56 -13.63 0.62 6.38
N LYS A 57 -12.33 0.65 6.05
CA LYS A 57 -11.77 1.67 5.14
C LYS A 57 -12.26 1.45 3.70
N LEU A 58 -12.30 0.21 3.24
CA LEU A 58 -12.71 -0.10 1.87
C LEU A 58 -14.18 0.24 1.57
N GLU A 59 -15.08 0.16 2.55
CA GLU A 59 -16.46 0.61 2.35
C GLU A 59 -16.53 2.12 2.07
N GLN A 60 -15.66 2.92 2.69
CA GLN A 60 -15.55 4.35 2.40
C GLN A 60 -14.90 4.60 1.01
N ALA A 61 -13.86 3.83 0.67
CA ALA A 61 -13.23 3.90 -0.65
C ALA A 61 -14.18 3.49 -1.78
N ARG A 62 -15.09 2.53 -1.53
CA ARG A 62 -16.06 2.03 -2.51
C ARG A 62 -16.99 3.13 -3.01
N VAL A 63 -17.37 4.08 -2.16
CA VAL A 63 -18.17 5.24 -2.55
C VAL A 63 -17.46 6.07 -3.65
N ILE A 64 -16.13 6.17 -3.60
CA ILE A 64 -15.34 6.86 -4.64
C ILE A 64 -15.24 5.97 -5.88
N ALA A 65 -14.97 4.66 -5.71
CA ALA A 65 -14.90 3.71 -6.83
C ALA A 65 -16.18 3.72 -7.67
N ASP A 66 -17.35 3.67 -7.02
CA ASP A 66 -18.66 3.58 -7.66
C ASP A 66 -18.97 4.82 -8.53
N ARG A 67 -18.54 6.02 -8.10
CA ARG A 67 -18.70 7.26 -8.88
C ARG A 67 -18.02 7.21 -10.24
N HIS A 68 -16.94 6.44 -10.34
CA HIS A 68 -16.10 6.32 -11.54
C HIS A 68 -16.31 4.99 -12.29
N GLY A 69 -17.23 4.15 -11.80
CA GLY A 69 -17.47 2.81 -12.33
C GLY A 69 -16.24 1.91 -12.24
N LEU A 70 -15.45 2.06 -11.17
CA LEU A 70 -14.23 1.29 -10.94
C LEU A 70 -14.49 0.16 -9.95
N THR A 71 -13.80 -0.96 -10.13
CA THR A 71 -13.63 -1.91 -9.02
C THR A 71 -12.69 -1.32 -7.97
N LEU A 72 -12.68 -1.91 -6.76
CA LEU A 72 -11.74 -1.46 -5.71
C LEU A 72 -10.28 -1.60 -6.15
N LEU A 73 -9.92 -2.66 -6.87
CA LEU A 73 -8.56 -2.77 -7.38
C LEU A 73 -8.27 -1.70 -8.42
N GLN A 74 -9.18 -1.44 -9.36
CA GLN A 74 -8.99 -0.40 -10.36
C GLN A 74 -8.87 0.98 -9.69
N LEU A 75 -9.60 1.22 -8.60
CA LEU A 75 -9.44 2.42 -7.78
C LEU A 75 -8.02 2.50 -7.17
N ALA A 76 -7.52 1.42 -6.57
CA ALA A 76 -6.16 1.37 -6.03
C ALA A 76 -5.11 1.63 -7.11
N ALA A 77 -5.26 0.96 -8.26
CA ALA A 77 -4.39 1.13 -9.42
C ALA A 77 -4.38 2.57 -9.93
N GLN A 78 -5.54 3.21 -10.05
CA GLN A 78 -5.63 4.61 -10.46
C GLN A 78 -5.05 5.57 -9.44
N TRP A 79 -5.23 5.30 -8.14
CA TRP A 79 -4.61 6.12 -7.10
C TRP A 79 -3.08 6.07 -7.19
N ASP A 80 -2.49 4.87 -7.33
CA ASP A 80 -1.05 4.71 -7.50
C ASP A 80 -0.55 5.40 -8.77
N LEU A 81 -1.21 5.19 -9.91
CA LEU A 81 -0.85 5.78 -11.21
C LEU A 81 -1.09 7.29 -11.29
N ALA A 82 -1.85 7.88 -10.37
CA ALA A 82 -2.04 9.33 -10.30
C ALA A 82 -0.76 10.06 -9.85
N HIS A 83 0.20 9.36 -9.28
CA HIS A 83 1.50 9.92 -8.90
C HIS A 83 2.47 9.87 -10.09
N PRO A 84 3.01 11.00 -10.58
CA PRO A 84 3.79 11.03 -11.82
C PRO A 84 4.97 10.04 -11.94
N PRO A 85 5.73 9.74 -10.86
CA PRO A 85 6.81 8.75 -10.93
C PRO A 85 6.32 7.32 -11.08
N VAL A 86 5.07 7.00 -10.73
CA VAL A 86 4.54 5.64 -10.78
C VAL A 86 4.10 5.34 -12.20
N ARG A 87 4.87 4.49 -12.88
CA ARG A 87 4.65 4.14 -14.29
C ARG A 87 3.98 2.79 -14.49
N CYS A 88 3.93 1.99 -13.43
CA CYS A 88 3.37 0.64 -13.49
C CYS A 88 2.79 0.25 -12.13
N VAL A 89 1.65 -0.44 -12.17
CA VAL A 89 1.09 -1.17 -11.04
C VAL A 89 1.16 -2.66 -11.33
N ALA A 90 1.55 -3.43 -10.31
CA ALA A 90 1.72 -4.87 -10.40
C ALA A 90 1.06 -5.53 -9.19
N PRO A 91 -0.28 -5.71 -9.21
CA PRO A 91 -1.00 -6.43 -8.16
C PRO A 91 -0.61 -7.90 -8.10
N THR A 92 -0.87 -8.49 -6.96
CA THR A 92 -0.72 -9.93 -6.76
C THR A 92 -1.90 -10.67 -7.38
N LEU A 93 -1.61 -11.62 -8.27
CA LEU A 93 -2.62 -12.49 -8.89
C LEU A 93 -2.53 -13.88 -8.25
N ILE A 94 -3.37 -14.10 -7.24
CA ILE A 94 -3.52 -15.39 -6.56
C ILE A 94 -4.99 -15.79 -6.64
N GLN A 95 -5.28 -17.05 -6.98
CA GLN A 95 -6.62 -17.61 -6.78
C GLN A 95 -6.69 -18.16 -5.35
N GLU A 96 -7.62 -17.63 -4.55
CA GLU A 96 -7.83 -18.07 -3.18
C GLU A 96 -8.35 -19.52 -3.13
N ILE A 97 -8.35 -20.12 -1.93
CA ILE A 97 -8.91 -21.46 -1.73
C ILE A 97 -10.43 -21.35 -1.56
N GLY A 98 -11.16 -22.26 -2.19
CA GLY A 98 -12.60 -22.46 -1.97
C GLY A 98 -13.43 -22.34 -3.25
N PRO A 99 -14.67 -22.85 -3.23
CA PRO A 99 -15.53 -22.93 -4.41
C PRO A 99 -15.98 -21.56 -4.96
N GLY A 100 -15.88 -20.49 -4.17
CA GLY A 100 -16.21 -19.12 -4.58
C GLY A 100 -15.01 -18.27 -4.97
N ALA A 101 -13.80 -18.83 -5.04
CA ALA A 101 -12.60 -18.07 -5.31
C ALA A 101 -12.58 -17.54 -6.75
N ARG A 102 -12.25 -16.25 -6.90
CA ARG A 102 -12.05 -15.64 -8.20
C ARG A 102 -10.84 -16.25 -8.91
N THR A 103 -11.01 -16.56 -10.19
CA THR A 103 -9.92 -17.11 -11.01
C THR A 103 -8.87 -16.05 -11.32
N ILE A 104 -7.63 -16.48 -11.51
CA ILE A 104 -6.53 -15.60 -11.95
C ILE A 104 -6.92 -14.90 -13.26
N GLU A 105 -7.57 -15.60 -14.18
CA GLU A 105 -8.03 -15.08 -15.47
C GLU A 105 -9.06 -13.96 -15.30
N SER A 106 -10.02 -14.12 -14.38
CA SER A 106 -11.02 -13.08 -14.09
C SER A 106 -10.37 -11.82 -13.50
N LYS A 107 -9.37 -12.00 -12.65
CA LYS A 107 -8.58 -10.90 -12.07
C LYS A 107 -7.74 -10.18 -13.12
N ARG A 108 -7.11 -10.95 -14.03
CA ARG A 108 -6.38 -10.38 -15.17
C ARG A 108 -7.28 -9.58 -16.08
N ALA A 109 -8.50 -10.07 -16.36
CA ALA A 109 -9.48 -9.35 -17.15
C ALA A 109 -9.92 -8.04 -16.48
N GLU A 110 -10.17 -8.05 -15.16
CA GLU A 110 -10.48 -6.83 -14.40
C GLU A 110 -9.33 -5.83 -14.44
N LEU A 111 -8.09 -6.27 -14.19
CA LEU A 111 -6.91 -5.41 -14.25
C LEU A 111 -6.71 -4.81 -15.65
N ALA A 112 -6.89 -5.61 -16.70
CA ALA A 112 -6.81 -5.14 -18.08
C ALA A 112 -7.92 -4.12 -18.43
N GLY A 113 -9.03 -4.15 -17.71
CA GLY A 113 -10.11 -3.16 -17.81
C GLY A 113 -9.85 -1.85 -17.08
N THR A 114 -8.70 -1.70 -16.39
CA THR A 114 -8.35 -0.44 -15.73
C THR A 114 -8.24 0.68 -16.77
N PRO A 115 -8.94 1.81 -16.59
CA PRO A 115 -8.84 2.93 -17.50
C PRO A 115 -7.40 3.46 -17.58
N ALA A 116 -6.93 3.76 -18.79
CA ALA A 116 -5.61 4.34 -19.01
C ALA A 116 -5.52 5.80 -18.55
N GLU A 117 -6.63 6.54 -18.66
CA GLU A 117 -6.75 7.91 -18.16
C GLU A 117 -7.10 7.90 -16.67
N ILE A 118 -6.40 8.74 -15.90
CA ILE A 118 -6.72 8.95 -14.49
C ILE A 118 -8.04 9.71 -14.39
N ARG A 119 -9.04 9.04 -13.80
CA ARG A 119 -10.39 9.56 -13.57
C ARG A 119 -10.54 10.25 -12.22
N LEU A 120 -9.64 9.97 -11.29
CA LEU A 120 -9.68 10.53 -9.94
C LEU A 120 -9.24 12.01 -9.94
N GLY A 121 -10.04 12.85 -9.28
CA GLY A 121 -9.68 14.23 -9.01
C GLY A 121 -8.65 14.37 -7.88
N ALA A 122 -7.99 15.52 -7.80
CA ALA A 122 -7.02 15.82 -6.74
C ALA A 122 -7.61 15.67 -5.32
N GLU A 123 -8.88 16.06 -5.13
CA GLU A 123 -9.59 15.91 -3.85
C GLU A 123 -9.79 14.44 -3.48
N GLU A 124 -10.13 13.59 -4.45
CA GLU A 124 -10.34 12.16 -4.22
C GLU A 124 -9.03 11.44 -3.93
N ILE A 125 -7.95 11.81 -4.64
CA ILE A 125 -6.60 11.31 -4.37
C ILE A 125 -6.19 11.65 -2.93
N ALA A 126 -6.42 12.90 -2.49
CA ALA A 126 -6.12 13.34 -1.13
C ALA A 126 -7.00 12.63 -0.09
N ALA A 127 -8.29 12.42 -0.38
CA ALA A 127 -9.20 11.69 0.51
C ALA A 127 -8.79 10.22 0.68
N LEU A 128 -8.41 9.55 -0.40
CA LEU A 128 -7.91 8.16 -0.36
C LEU A 128 -6.59 8.06 0.40
N ARG A 129 -5.68 9.03 0.21
CA ARG A 129 -4.45 9.14 1.01
C ARG A 129 -4.78 9.25 2.50
N ALA A 130 -5.71 10.12 2.88
CA ALA A 130 -6.09 10.32 4.27
C ALA A 130 -6.74 9.06 4.88
N LEU A 131 -7.58 8.37 4.11
CA LEU A 131 -8.23 7.12 4.49
C LEU A 131 -7.21 5.99 4.72
N GLY A 132 -6.25 5.88 3.80
CA GLY A 132 -5.17 4.89 3.83
C GLY A 132 -4.05 5.19 4.83
N ASP A 133 -4.04 6.40 5.42
CA ASP A 133 -2.97 6.81 6.32
C ASP A 133 -2.92 5.90 7.55
N ASN A 134 -1.76 5.27 7.73
CA ASN A 134 -1.43 4.40 8.86
C ASN A 134 -0.09 4.82 9.48
N THR A 135 0.28 6.10 9.34
CA THR A 135 1.51 6.66 9.90
C THR A 135 1.59 6.36 11.40
N GLY A 136 2.77 5.90 11.83
CA GLY A 136 3.02 5.53 13.23
C GLY A 136 2.37 4.22 13.72
N SER A 137 1.63 3.48 12.88
CA SER A 137 0.90 2.28 13.34
C SER A 137 1.77 1.05 13.63
N MET A 138 3.00 1.00 13.11
CA MET A 138 3.87 -0.16 13.24
C MET A 138 5.35 0.21 13.26
N LEU A 139 6.18 -0.70 13.78
CA LEU A 139 7.62 -0.62 13.62
C LEU A 139 7.96 -0.84 12.14
N LEU A 140 8.66 0.11 11.55
CA LEU A 140 9.10 0.02 10.17
C LEU A 140 10.35 -0.86 10.06
N LYS A 141 10.52 -1.46 8.88
CA LYS A 141 11.77 -2.10 8.48
C LYS A 141 12.73 -1.03 7.95
N GLY A 142 14.02 -1.35 7.95
CA GLY A 142 15.09 -0.48 7.52
C GLY A 142 15.65 0.41 8.63
N ALA A 143 16.31 1.50 8.23
CA ALA A 143 16.80 2.52 9.14
C ALA A 143 15.66 3.40 9.65
N THR A 144 15.40 3.33 10.96
CA THR A 144 14.31 4.05 11.60
C THR A 144 14.75 4.50 13.01
N PRO A 145 14.12 5.53 13.58
CA PRO A 145 14.39 5.94 14.95
C PRO A 145 13.95 4.93 16.03
N ASP A 146 13.27 3.85 15.65
CA ASP A 146 12.82 2.80 16.56
C ASP A 146 13.84 1.64 16.66
N HIS A 147 14.94 1.71 15.91
CA HIS A 147 16.06 0.76 15.99
C HIS A 147 17.36 1.53 16.26
N ASP A 148 17.61 1.82 17.53
CA ASP A 148 18.83 2.46 18.02
C ASP A 148 19.64 1.47 18.89
N SER A 149 19.91 0.29 18.33
CA SER A 149 20.71 -0.74 18.98
C SER A 149 21.76 -1.32 18.04
N ASP A 150 22.86 -1.79 18.62
CA ASP A 150 23.91 -2.54 17.91
C ASP A 150 23.47 -3.99 17.56
N GLU A 151 22.22 -4.35 17.84
CA GLU A 151 21.68 -5.65 17.48
C GLU A 151 21.59 -5.77 15.95
N VAL A 152 22.26 -6.79 15.41
CA VAL A 152 22.24 -7.08 13.98
C VAL A 152 20.95 -7.82 13.64
N LEU A 153 19.97 -7.08 13.12
CA LEU A 153 18.75 -7.64 12.56
C LEU A 153 18.84 -7.68 11.03
N ALA A 154 18.19 -8.68 10.43
CA ALA A 154 18.23 -8.87 8.97
C ALA A 154 17.52 -7.75 8.19
N ASP A 155 16.54 -7.08 8.80
CA ASP A 155 15.70 -6.08 8.14
C ASP A 155 15.62 -4.75 8.90
N ARG A 156 16.51 -4.51 9.87
CA ARG A 156 16.61 -3.24 10.62
C ARG A 156 18.06 -2.92 10.91
N TRP A 157 18.40 -1.64 10.82
CA TRP A 157 19.74 -1.12 11.12
C TRP A 157 19.62 0.30 11.66
N PRO A 158 20.63 0.82 12.37
CA PRO A 158 20.59 2.17 12.93
C PRO A 158 20.44 3.26 11.86
N LEU A 159 19.77 4.35 12.23
CA LEU A 159 19.61 5.51 11.36
C LEU A 159 20.88 6.37 11.37
N GLU A 160 21.73 6.19 10.37
CA GLU A 160 22.99 6.93 10.25
C GLU A 160 22.82 8.42 9.88
N PRO A 161 23.76 9.32 10.26
CA PRO A 161 23.69 10.74 9.91
C PRO A 161 23.52 11.03 8.42
N ALA A 162 24.10 10.20 7.55
CA ALA A 162 23.95 10.33 6.10
C ALA A 162 22.52 10.06 5.63
N LEU A 163 21.82 9.10 6.26
CA LEU A 163 20.42 8.77 5.98
C LEU A 163 19.50 9.89 6.48
N VAL A 164 19.77 10.44 7.68
CA VAL A 164 19.05 11.62 8.19
C VAL A 164 19.20 12.81 7.25
N ALA A 165 20.44 13.09 6.80
CA ALA A 165 20.70 14.16 5.85
C ALA A 165 20.00 13.92 4.51
N ALA A 166 19.89 12.66 4.06
CA ALA A 166 19.14 12.31 2.85
C ALA A 166 17.64 12.57 3.01
N GLY A 167 17.03 12.15 4.11
CA GLY A 167 15.62 12.42 4.40
C GLY A 167 15.31 13.92 4.43
N ARG A 168 16.15 14.71 5.11
CA ARG A 168 15.99 16.18 5.21
C ARG A 168 15.99 16.88 3.86
N ARG A 169 16.79 16.43 2.88
CA ARG A 169 16.78 17.00 1.51
C ARG A 169 15.41 16.91 0.84
N TRP A 170 14.59 15.94 1.26
CA TRP A 170 13.25 15.68 0.73
C TRP A 170 12.13 16.04 1.72
N GLY A 171 12.45 16.83 2.76
CA GLY A 171 11.46 17.25 3.77
C GLY A 171 11.01 16.15 4.73
N ILE A 172 11.67 14.99 4.71
CA ILE A 172 11.39 13.86 5.60
C ILE A 172 12.08 14.11 6.93
N ASP A 173 11.29 14.17 7.99
CA ASP A 173 11.78 14.17 9.36
C ASP A 173 11.60 12.76 9.92
N ALA A 174 12.70 12.08 10.24
CA ALA A 174 12.66 10.69 10.66
C ALA A 174 11.83 10.49 11.95
N GLU A 175 11.91 11.42 12.89
CA GLU A 175 11.18 11.37 14.16
C GLU A 175 9.67 11.53 13.94
N ARG A 176 9.28 12.42 13.02
CA ARG A 176 7.88 12.67 12.69
C ARG A 176 7.28 11.59 11.78
N ASP A 177 8.03 11.17 10.76
CA ASP A 177 7.48 10.43 9.62
C ASP A 177 7.73 8.92 9.69
N LEU A 178 8.74 8.47 10.46
CA LEU A 178 9.18 7.06 10.48
C LEU A 178 9.03 6.39 11.85
N ARG A 179 8.79 7.15 12.92
CA ARG A 179 8.61 6.61 14.26
C ARG A 179 7.22 5.98 14.43
N LYS A 180 7.18 4.85 15.14
CA LYS A 180 5.93 4.27 15.63
C LYS A 180 5.35 5.15 16.75
N THR A 181 4.08 5.52 16.63
CA THR A 181 3.36 6.21 17.70
C THR A 181 3.01 5.21 18.81
N PRO A 182 3.24 5.56 20.10
CA PRO A 182 2.74 4.75 21.21
C PRO A 182 1.23 4.54 21.09
N ALA A 183 0.77 3.35 21.49
CA ALA A 183 -0.65 3.00 21.50
C ALA A 183 -1.39 3.68 22.66
#